data_AF-A0A379XR62-F1
#
_entry.id   AF-A0A379XR62-F1
#
_cell.length_a   1.000
_cell.length_b   1.000
_cell.length_c   1.000
_cell.angle_alpha   90.00
_cell.angle_beta   90.00
_cell.angle_gamma   90.00
#
_symmetry.space_group_name_H-M   'P 1'
#
loop_
_entity.id
_entity.type
_entity.pdbx_description
1 polymer ?
#
loop_
_entity_poly.entity_id
_entity_poly.type
_entity_poly.pdbx_seq_one_letter_code
_entity_poly.pdbx_strand_id
1 'polypeptide(L)'
;MKTLNRRDFPGARYPERIIQFGEGNFLRAFVDWQVDLLNEHTDLDAGVVIVRPIESEFPPSLNMQDGLYTTLVRGLNEKRRGRQRCATDSLCDA
;
A
#
# COMPACT_ATOMS: atom_id res chain seq x y z
N MET A 1 -18.33 1.30 -0.17
CA MET A 1 -17.03 0.99 0.45
C MET A 1 -16.79 2.04 1.53
N LYS A 2 -16.21 1.68 2.68
CA LYS A 2 -15.87 2.65 3.74
C LYS A 2 -14.60 3.40 3.32
N THR A 3 -14.58 4.72 3.44
CA THR A 3 -13.38 5.53 3.19
C THR A 3 -12.33 5.20 4.26
N LEU A 4 -11.12 4.85 3.84
CA LEU A 4 -10.01 4.59 4.77
C LEU A 4 -9.48 5.92 5.31
N ASN A 5 -9.13 5.92 6.59
CA ASN A 5 -8.52 7.06 7.28
C ASN A 5 -7.78 6.54 8.52
N ARG A 6 -6.76 7.26 8.98
CA ARG A 6 -5.92 6.82 10.12
C ARG A 6 -6.62 6.95 11.48
N ARG A 7 -7.76 7.64 11.55
CA ARG A 7 -8.58 7.71 12.77
C ARG A 7 -9.32 6.39 13.04
N ASP A 8 -9.92 5.82 12.00
CA ASP A 8 -10.67 4.57 12.06
C ASP A 8 -9.77 3.34 11.89
N PHE A 9 -8.62 3.52 11.23
CA PHE A 9 -7.62 2.48 10.97
C PHE A 9 -6.24 2.94 11.50
N PRO A 10 -6.01 2.89 12.83
CA PRO A 10 -4.73 3.25 13.43
C PRO A 10 -3.69 2.14 13.17
N GLY A 11 -3.18 2.07 11.94
CA GLY A 11 -2.10 1.18 11.53
C GLY A 11 -0.72 1.68 11.95
N ALA A 12 0.30 0.91 11.59
CA ALA A 12 1.70 1.29 11.79
C ALA A 12 2.04 2.61 11.07
N ARG A 13 3.06 3.31 11.56
CA ARG A 13 3.59 4.50 10.88
C ARG A 13 5.10 4.33 10.75
N TYR A 14 5.56 4.19 9.53
CA TYR A 14 6.97 4.03 9.24
C TYR A 14 7.60 5.35 8.82
N PRO A 15 8.88 5.60 9.18
CA PRO A 15 9.62 6.73 8.65
C PRO A 15 9.79 6.60 7.14
N GLU A 16 9.78 7.73 6.43
CA GLU A 16 9.95 7.80 4.99
C GLU A 16 11.37 7.34 4.60
N ARG A 17 11.47 6.20 3.90
CA ARG A 17 12.76 5.60 3.49
C ARG A 17 12.82 5.25 2.01
N ILE A 18 11.68 5.09 1.36
CA ILE A 18 11.58 4.70 -0.04
C ILE A 18 10.83 5.80 -0.79
N ILE A 19 11.37 6.26 -1.92
CA ILE A 19 10.67 7.17 -2.84
C ILE A 19 10.31 6.39 -4.09
N GLN A 20 9.02 6.32 -4.40
CA GLN A 20 8.46 5.61 -5.54
C GLN A 20 7.93 6.60 -6.58
N PHE A 21 8.44 6.52 -7.80
CA PHE A 21 7.90 7.27 -8.92
C PHE A 21 6.82 6.45 -9.64
N GLY A 22 5.60 6.96 -9.61
CA GLY A 22 4.43 6.32 -10.20
C GLY A 22 3.52 5.67 -9.16
N GLU A 23 2.23 5.93 -9.29
CA GLU A 23 1.19 5.43 -8.38
C GLU A 23 0.35 4.30 -8.99
N GLY A 24 0.93 3.53 -9.91
CA GLY A 24 0.20 2.48 -10.60
C GLY A 24 -0.26 1.38 -9.64
N ASN A 25 -1.37 0.70 -9.99
CA ASN A 25 -1.83 -0.49 -9.26
C ASN A 25 -0.75 -1.58 -9.15
N PHE A 26 0.12 -1.68 -10.15
CA PHE A 26 1.20 -2.67 -10.15
C PHE A 26 2.16 -2.49 -9.00
N LEU A 27 2.66 -1.26 -8.79
CA LEU A 27 3.63 -0.98 -7.72
C LEU A 27 3.01 -1.20 -6.33
N ARG A 28 1.76 -0.74 -6.13
CA ARG A 28 1.00 -0.99 -4.90
C ARG A 28 0.73 -2.45 -4.61
N ALA A 29 0.43 -3.24 -5.64
CA ALA A 29 0.07 -4.65 -5.46
C ALA A 29 1.29 -5.58 -5.40
N PHE A 30 2.44 -5.14 -5.92
CA PHE A 30 3.63 -5.97 -6.07
C PHE A 30 4.77 -5.53 -5.16
N VAL A 31 5.17 -4.26 -5.20
CA VAL A 31 6.33 -3.75 -4.45
C VAL A 31 5.92 -3.41 -3.02
N ASP A 32 4.89 -2.58 -2.86
CA ASP A 32 4.49 -2.08 -1.54
C ASP A 32 4.08 -3.23 -0.60
N TRP A 33 3.42 -4.27 -1.15
CA TRP A 33 3.11 -5.49 -0.41
C TRP A 33 4.35 -6.23 0.14
N GLN A 34 5.47 -6.23 -0.60
CA GLN A 34 6.71 -6.84 -0.12
C GLN A 34 7.35 -5.98 0.98
N VAL A 35 7.26 -4.66 0.87
CA VAL A 35 7.76 -3.73 1.91
C VAL A 35 6.97 -3.90 3.21
N ASP A 36 5.64 -4.00 3.12
CA ASP A 36 4.76 -4.30 4.26
C ASP A 36 5.16 -5.61 4.95
N LEU A 37 5.33 -6.68 4.18
CA LEU A 37 5.81 -7.96 4.73
C LEU A 37 7.19 -7.85 5.37
N LEU A 38 8.11 -7.08 4.80
CA LEU A 38 9.43 -6.86 5.39
C LEU A 38 9.33 -6.08 6.71
N ASN A 39 8.47 -5.06 6.79
CA ASN A 39 8.23 -4.33 8.03
C ASN A 39 7.56 -5.20 9.11
N GLU A 40 6.73 -6.19 8.73
CA GLU A 40 6.14 -7.14 9.68
C GLU A 40 7.15 -8.16 10.23
N HIS A 41 8.12 -8.58 9.43
CA HIS A 41 9.02 -9.70 9.74
C HIS A 41 10.45 -9.28 10.08
N THR A 42 10.78 -8.00 9.95
CA THR A 42 12.12 -7.44 10.17
C THR A 42 12.03 -6.00 10.71
N ASP A 43 13.16 -5.45 11.15
CA ASP A 43 13.25 -4.06 11.63
C ASP A 43 13.47 -3.03 10.50
N LEU A 44 12.93 -3.30 9.30
CA LEU A 44 13.13 -2.43 8.14
C LEU A 44 12.52 -1.04 8.34
N ASP A 45 11.37 -0.96 9.01
CA ASP A 45 10.61 0.26 9.29
C ASP A 45 10.64 1.26 8.13
N ALA A 46 10.32 0.82 6.92
CA ALA A 46 10.38 1.64 5.72
C ALA A 46 8.99 2.06 5.26
N GLY A 47 8.73 3.37 5.35
CA GLY A 47 7.60 4.03 4.71
C GLY A 47 7.93 4.35 3.26
N VAL A 48 6.95 4.14 2.37
CA VAL A 48 7.03 4.48 0.95
C VAL A 48 6.34 5.81 0.72
N VAL A 49 7.08 6.74 0.12
CA VAL A 49 6.62 8.02 -0.37
C VAL A 49 6.36 7.89 -1.87
N ILE A 50 5.14 8.15 -2.32
CA ILE A 50 4.78 8.10 -3.73
C ILE A 50 4.89 9.49 -4.34
N VAL A 51 5.45 9.56 -5.56
CA VAL A 51 5.50 10.76 -6.38
C VAL A 51 4.75 10.48 -7.67
N ARG A 52 3.74 11.29 -7.96
CA ARG A 52 2.98 11.24 -9.23
C ARG A 52 3.71 12.09 -10.28
N PRO A 53 4.33 11.48 -11.31
CA PRO A 53 5.11 12.24 -12.30
C PRO A 53 4.25 12.95 -13.35
N ILE A 54 2.95 12.62 -13.44
CA ILE A 54 2.02 13.17 -14.43
C ILE A 54 0.89 13.87 -13.68
N GLU A 55 0.63 15.13 -14.01
CA GLU A 55 -0.53 15.86 -13.51
C GLU A 55 -1.80 15.22 -14.09
N SER A 56 -2.56 14.53 -13.24
CA SER A 56 -3.81 13.88 -13.60
C SER A 56 -4.79 14.00 -12.45
N GLU A 57 -6.06 14.24 -12.75
CA GLU A 57 -7.15 14.20 -11.76
C GLU A 57 -7.61 12.77 -11.45
N PHE A 58 -7.24 11.81 -12.30
CA PHE A 58 -7.63 10.40 -12.16
C PHE A 58 -6.41 9.45 -12.22
N PRO A 59 -6.30 8.48 -11.28
CA PRO A 59 -7.18 8.28 -10.13
C PRO A 59 -6.98 9.37 -9.05
N PRO A 60 -7.95 9.54 -8.12
CA PRO A 60 -7.81 10.49 -7.02
C PRO A 60 -6.54 10.22 -6.20
N SER A 61 -5.95 11.28 -5.63
CA SER A 61 -4.73 11.14 -4.81
C SER A 61 -4.98 10.23 -3.60
N LEU A 62 -3.96 9.44 -3.27
CA LEU A 62 -3.96 8.57 -2.10
C LEU A 62 -4.06 9.38 -0.80
N ASN A 63 -3.67 10.66 -0.81
CA ASN A 63 -3.81 11.58 0.32
C ASN A 63 -5.27 11.78 0.75
N MET A 64 -6.26 11.56 -0.12
CA MET A 64 -7.68 11.59 0.27
C MET A 64 -8.05 10.52 1.32
N GLN A 65 -7.20 9.50 1.47
CA GLN A 65 -7.39 8.39 2.40
C GLN A 65 -6.19 8.24 3.36
N ASP A 66 -5.45 9.32 3.64
CA ASP A 66 -4.23 9.29 4.47
C ASP A 66 -3.15 8.30 3.94
N GLY A 67 -3.14 8.13 2.61
CA GLY A 67 -2.33 7.17 1.88
C GLY A 67 -2.66 5.70 2.14
N LEU A 68 -3.83 5.42 2.71
CA LEU A 68 -4.33 4.08 2.97
C LEU A 68 -5.02 3.50 1.74
N TYR A 69 -4.70 2.25 1.41
CA TYR A 69 -5.41 1.46 0.41
C TYR A 69 -5.45 -0.01 0.81
N THR A 70 -6.32 -0.78 0.15
CA THR A 70 -6.42 -2.22 0.36
C THR A 70 -5.89 -2.97 -0.86
N THR A 71 -4.86 -3.79 -0.66
CA THR A 71 -4.36 -4.72 -1.69
C THR A 71 -5.05 -6.06 -1.54
N LEU A 72 -5.72 -6.51 -2.60
CA LEU A 72 -6.35 -7.82 -2.67
C LEU A 72 -5.43 -8.80 -3.38
N VAL A 73 -4.74 -9.65 -2.61
CA VAL A 73 -3.90 -10.72 -3.16
C VAL A 73 -4.73 -11.98 -3.31
N ARG A 74 -4.86 -12.46 -4.54
CA ARG A 74 -5.56 -13.71 -4.88
C ARG A 74 -4.62 -14.65 -5.59
N GLY A 75 -4.52 -15.88 -5.10
CA GLY A 75 -3.68 -16.90 -5.71
C GLY A 75 -4.24 -18.30 -5.48
N LEU A 76 -3.78 -19.27 -6.27
CA LEU A 76 -4.06 -20.68 -6.05
C LEU A 76 -2.93 -21.27 -5.20
N ASN A 77 -3.28 -22.10 -4.22
CA ASN A 77 -2.28 -22.92 -3.53
C ASN A 77 -1.93 -24.17 -4.36
N GLU A 78 -0.93 -24.93 -3.92
CA GLU A 78 -0.50 -26.18 -4.58
C GLU A 78 -1.63 -27.20 -4.79
N LYS A 79 -2.67 -27.14 -3.95
CA LYS A 79 -3.88 -27.98 -4.03
C LYS A 79 -4.99 -27.35 -4.88
N ARG A 80 -4.68 -26.32 -5.69
CA ARG A 80 -5.63 -25.54 -6.53
C ARG A 80 -6.79 -24.92 -5.76
N ARG A 81 -6.64 -24.67 -4.46
CA ARG A 81 -7.62 -23.92 -3.67
C ARG A 81 -7.28 -22.44 -3.69
N GLY A 82 -8.30 -21.60 -3.89
CA GLY A 82 -8.15 -20.15 -3.83
C GLY A 82 -7.75 -19.69 -2.43
N ARG A 83 -6.71 -18.86 -2.34
CA ARG A 83 -6.33 -18.10 -1.16
C ARG A 83 -6.54 -16.62 -1.47
N GLN A 84 -7.28 -15.93 -0.61
CA GLN A 84 -7.43 -14.48 -0.65
C GLN A 84 -6.83 -13.89 0.62
N ARG A 85 -5.98 -12.86 0.46
CA ARG A 85 -5.47 -12.03 1.55
C ARG A 85 -5.76 -10.57 1.22
N CYS A 86 -6.14 -9.82 2.24
CA CYS A 86 -6.36 -8.37 2.16
C CYS A 86 -5.34 -7.71 3.08
N ALA A 87 -4.43 -6.91 2.53
CA ALA A 87 -3.55 -6.04 3.30
C ALA A 87 -4.10 -4.61 3.22
N THR A 88 -4.17 -3.92 4.35
CA THR A 88 -4.53 -2.49 4.39
C THR A 88 -3.33 -1.75 4.94
N ASP A 89 -2.63 -1.03 4.07
CA ASP A 89 -1.34 -0.43 4.41
C ASP A 89 -1.39 1.09 4.26
N SER A 90 -0.53 1.76 5.04
CA SER A 90 -0.33 3.19 5.18
C SER A 90 0.88 3.64 4.36
N LEU A 91 0.65 4.29 3.23
CA LEU A 91 1.69 5.04 2.53
C LEU A 91 1.53 6.54 2.78
N CYS A 92 2.56 7.33 2.48
CA CYS A 92 2.48 8.79 2.41
C CYS A 92 2.65 9.17 0.93
N ASP A 93 1.82 10.08 0.41
CA ASP A 93 1.94 10.60 -0.97
C ASP A 93 2.54 12.01 -0.85
N ALA A 94 3.63 12.29 -1.58
CA ALA A 94 4.38 13.55 -1.50
C ALA A 94 3.69 14.72 -2.21
#